data_AF-A0A7Y1T368-F1
#
_entry.id   AF-A0A7Y1T368-F1
#
_cell.length_a   1.000
_cell.length_b   1.000
_cell.length_c   1.000
_cell.angle_alpha   90.00
_cell.angle_beta   90.00
_cell.angle_gamma   90.00
#
_symmetry.space_group_name_H-M   'P 1'
#
loop_
_entity.id
_entity.type
_entity.pdbx_description
1 polymer ?
#
loop_
_entity_poly.entity_id
_entity_poly.type
_entity_poly.pdbx_seq_one_letter_code
_entity_poly.pdbx_strand_id
1 'polypeptide(L)'
;YRSIIFYQNDEQKSIIEEKKEALAKDLNAEIAAEIYPFQKFWVAEDYHQNYERLHPNQGYIRNVSIPRLNRFKAKFPELLKDSDH
;
A
#
# COMPACT_ATOMS: atom_id res chain seq x y z
N TYR A 1 -12.74 4.85 -3.00
CA TYR A 1 -11.82 4.19 -2.06
C TYR A 1 -11.18 5.25 -1.17
N ARG A 2 -11.03 5.01 0.14
CA ARG A 2 -10.28 5.88 1.06
C ARG A 2 -8.90 5.30 1.34
N SER A 3 -7.93 6.16 1.62
CA SER A 3 -6.59 5.74 2.04
C SER A 3 -6.57 5.50 3.56
N ILE A 4 -6.13 4.34 3.99
CA ILE A 4 -6.08 3.97 5.41
C ILE A 4 -4.84 3.11 5.68
N ILE A 5 -4.26 3.29 6.86
CA ILE A 5 -3.14 2.51 7.38
C ILE A 5 -3.58 1.94 8.74
N PHE A 6 -3.53 0.62 8.88
CA PHE A 6 -3.89 -0.06 10.12
C PHE A 6 -2.65 -0.34 10.97
N TYR A 7 -2.71 -0.04 12.27
CA TYR A 7 -1.68 -0.38 13.25
C TYR A 7 -2.17 -1.45 14.24
N GLN A 8 -1.28 -2.30 14.71
CA GLN A 8 -1.60 -3.38 15.68
C GLN A 8 -1.08 -3.08 17.09
N ASN A 9 -0.16 -2.12 17.23
CA ASN A 9 0.42 -1.71 18.51
C ASN A 9 0.91 -0.25 18.44
N ASP A 10 1.31 0.29 19.60
CA ASP A 10 1.72 1.70 19.74
C ASP A 10 3.04 2.01 19.03
N GLU A 11 3.93 1.03 18.90
CA GLU A 11 5.18 1.17 18.16
C GLU A 11 4.89 1.43 16.67
N GLN A 12 4.04 0.60 16.05
CA GLN A 12 3.61 0.79 14.66
C GLN A 12 2.89 2.14 14.49
N LYS A 13 2.01 2.50 15.43
CA LYS A 13 1.31 3.79 15.39
C LYS A 13 2.30 4.96 15.36
N SER A 14 3.27 4.95 16.27
CA SER A 14 4.30 6.00 16.36
C SER A 14 5.11 6.13 15.07
N ILE A 15 5.54 5.01 14.49
CA ILE A 15 6.29 4.97 13.22
C ILE A 15 5.45 5.57 12.08
N ILE A 16 4.16 5.22 12.00
CA ILE A 16 3.28 5.72 10.94
C ILE A 16 3.03 7.22 11.11
N GLU A 17 2.78 7.70 12.33
CA GLU A 17 2.55 9.11 12.64
C GLU A 17 3.79 9.95 12.30
N GLU A 18 4.98 9.54 12.75
CA GLU A 18 6.24 10.22 12.44
C GLU A 18 6.46 10.31 10.92
N LYS A 19 6.26 9.20 10.20
CA LYS A 19 6.44 9.17 8.75
C LYS A 19 5.42 10.05 8.03
N LYS A 20 4.17 10.05 8.49
CA LYS A 20 3.09 10.87 7.92
C LYS A 20 3.39 12.35 8.10
N GLU A 21 3.84 12.77 9.28
CA GLU A 21 4.21 14.16 9.56
C GLU A 21 5.41 14.61 8.74
N ALA A 22 6.47 13.79 8.66
CA ALA A 22 7.64 14.10 7.85
C ALA A 22 7.26 14.29 6.37
N LEU A 23 6.46 13.37 5.83
CA LEU A 23 6.00 13.45 4.45
C LEU A 23 5.08 14.65 4.19
N ALA A 24 4.21 15.00 5.15
CA ALA A 24 3.34 16.18 5.05
C ALA A 24 4.16 17.47 4.93
N LYS A 25 5.23 17.59 5.73
CA LYS A 25 6.17 18.72 5.69
C LYS A 25 6.92 18.76 4.36
N ASP A 26 7.47 17.64 3.91
CA ASP A 26 8.23 17.54 2.66
C ASP A 26 7.38 17.92 1.43
N LEU A 27 6.10 17.55 1.43
CA LEU A 27 5.17 17.85 0.35
C LEU A 27 4.46 19.20 0.51
N ASN A 28 4.63 19.86 1.66
CA ASN A 28 3.82 21.02 2.08
C ASN A 28 2.32 20.79 1.84
N ALA A 29 1.83 19.61 2.23
CA ALA A 29 0.49 19.16 1.92
C ALA A 29 -0.05 18.25 3.04
N GLU A 30 -1.36 18.27 3.22
CA GLU A 30 -2.02 17.34 4.13
C GLU A 30 -2.05 15.92 3.54
N ILE A 31 -1.65 14.94 4.34
CA ILE A 31 -1.68 13.53 3.94
C ILE A 31 -3.05 12.93 4.31
N ALA A 32 -3.87 12.64 3.30
CA ALA A 32 -5.24 12.15 3.47
C ALA A 32 -5.37 10.73 4.08
N ALA A 33 -4.28 9.98 4.25
CA ALA A 33 -4.33 8.63 4.79
C ALA A 33 -4.75 8.63 6.27
N GLU A 34 -5.83 7.92 6.60
CA GLU A 34 -6.27 7.71 7.99
C GLU A 34 -5.34 6.72 8.71
N ILE A 35 -5.06 6.96 9.99
CA ILE A 35 -4.32 6.04 10.88
C ILE A 35 -5.33 5.44 11.84
N TYR A 36 -5.51 4.12 11.78
CA TYR A 36 -6.62 3.45 12.48
C TYR A 36 -6.16 2.16 13.17
N PRO A 37 -6.62 1.86 14.40
CA PRO A 37 -6.28 0.60 15.05
C PRO A 37 -6.86 -0.56 14.25
N PHE A 38 -6.08 -1.62 14.05
CA PHE A 38 -6.59 -2.85 13.48
C PHE A 38 -7.67 -3.43 14.40
N GLN A 39 -8.89 -3.56 13.90
CA GLN A 39 -10.02 -4.13 14.65
C GLN A 39 -10.38 -5.51 14.14
N LYS A 40 -10.78 -5.59 12.86
CA LYS A 40 -11.21 -6.82 12.21
C LYS A 40 -10.96 -6.73 10.72
N PHE A 41 -10.54 -7.84 10.14
CA PHE A 41 -10.43 -8.01 8.69
C PHE A 41 -11.37 -9.11 8.25
N TRP A 42 -12.18 -8.82 7.23
CA TRP A 42 -13.02 -9.81 6.58
C TRP A 42 -12.35 -10.18 5.27
N VAL A 43 -11.98 -11.46 5.14
CA VAL A 43 -11.36 -11.96 3.92
C VAL A 43 -12.36 -11.82 2.77
N ALA A 44 -11.92 -11.18 1.69
CA ALA A 44 -12.71 -11.08 0.47
C ALA A 44 -12.87 -12.45 -0.20
N GLU A 45 -13.89 -12.60 -1.05
CA GLU A 45 -14.19 -13.83 -1.75
C GLU A 45 -13.00 -14.38 -2.56
N ASP A 46 -12.97 -15.70 -2.77
CA ASP A 46 -11.85 -16.39 -3.42
C ASP A 46 -11.51 -15.83 -4.80
N TYR A 47 -12.51 -15.36 -5.56
CA TYR A 47 -12.29 -14.78 -6.89
C TYR A 47 -11.50 -13.46 -6.85
N HIS A 48 -11.49 -12.76 -5.71
CA HIS A 48 -10.68 -11.55 -5.51
C HIS A 48 -9.23 -11.86 -5.13
N GLN A 49 -8.96 -13.05 -4.61
CA GLN A 49 -7.64 -13.45 -4.18
C GLN A 49 -6.74 -13.67 -5.40
N ASN A 50 -5.50 -13.16 -5.34
CA ASN A 50 -4.53 -13.29 -6.44
C ASN A 50 -5.03 -12.75 -7.81
N TYR A 51 -5.94 -11.78 -7.81
CA TYR A 51 -6.63 -11.34 -9.03
C TYR A 51 -5.68 -10.96 -10.18
N GLU A 52 -4.60 -10.22 -9.89
CA GLU A 52 -3.58 -9.85 -10.89
C GLU A 52 -2.90 -11.07 -11.52
N ARG A 53 -2.49 -12.03 -10.70
CA ARG A 53 -1.83 -13.27 -11.14
C ARG A 53 -2.76 -14.13 -12.00
N LEU A 54 -4.05 -14.17 -11.65
CA LEU A 54 -5.06 -14.99 -12.34
C LEU A 54 -5.62 -14.32 -13.61
N HIS A 55 -5.52 -12.99 -13.72
CA HIS A 55 -6.05 -12.22 -14.84
C HIS A 55 -5.00 -11.28 -15.47
N PRO A 56 -3.83 -11.78 -15.90
CA PRO A 56 -2.72 -10.94 -16.37
C PRO A 56 -3.03 -10.16 -17.66
N ASN A 57 -4.04 -10.61 -18.41
CA ASN A 57 -4.44 -9.99 -19.67
C ASN A 57 -5.57 -8.96 -19.52
N GLN A 58 -6.09 -8.78 -18.31
CA GLN A 58 -7.18 -7.86 -18.04
C GLN A 58 -6.70 -6.41 -18.19
N GLY A 59 -7.51 -5.58 -18.84
CA GLY A 59 -7.09 -4.23 -19.27
C GLY A 59 -6.68 -3.32 -18.11
N TYR A 60 -7.34 -3.40 -16.97
CA TYR A 60 -6.97 -2.64 -15.78
C TYR A 60 -5.64 -3.13 -15.18
N ILE A 61 -5.36 -4.44 -15.18
CA ILE A 61 -4.06 -4.96 -14.74
C ILE A 61 -2.92 -4.40 -15.59
N ARG A 62 -3.04 -4.49 -16.92
CA ARG A 62 -2.01 -4.03 -17.86
C ARG A 62 -1.79 -2.52 -17.83
N ASN A 63 -2.88 -1.74 -17.75
CA ASN A 63 -2.80 -0.30 -17.90
C ASN A 63 -2.68 0.46 -16.56
N VAL A 64 -3.01 -0.19 -15.42
CA VAL A 64 -3.03 0.46 -14.10
C VAL A 64 -2.15 -0.27 -13.08
N SER A 65 -2.40 -1.55 -12.81
CA SER A 65 -1.68 -2.28 -11.75
C SER A 65 -0.18 -2.43 -12.03
N ILE A 66 0.19 -2.96 -13.21
CA ILE A 66 1.59 -3.18 -13.59
C ILE A 66 2.37 -1.87 -13.64
N PRO A 67 1.89 -0.79 -14.30
CA PRO A 67 2.61 0.49 -14.30
C PRO A 67 2.77 1.09 -12.90
N ARG A 68 1.76 0.94 -12.03
CA ARG A 68 1.85 1.42 -10.64
C ARG A 68 2.91 0.64 -9.85
N LEU A 69 2.97 -0.67 -10.00
CA LEU A 69 4.00 -1.51 -9.37
C LEU A 69 5.39 -1.13 -9.87
N ASN A 70 5.58 -0.97 -11.18
CA ASN A 70 6.88 -0.61 -11.74
C ASN A 70 7.36 0.78 -11.28
N ARG A 71 6.45 1.76 -11.15
CA ARG A 71 6.79 3.06 -10.54
C ARG A 71 7.22 2.93 -9.08
N PHE A 72 6.60 2.05 -8.31
CA PHE A 72 7.02 1.76 -6.94
C PHE A 72 8.42 1.14 -6.92
N LYS A 73 8.67 0.10 -7.72
CA LYS A 73 9.98 -0.56 -7.82
C LYS A 73 11.11 0.43 -8.20
N ALA A 74 10.84 1.31 -9.15
CA ALA A 74 11.81 2.31 -9.58
C ALA A 74 12.08 3.40 -8.52
N LYS A 75 11.06 3.75 -7.72
CA LYS A 75 11.18 4.81 -6.71
C LYS A 75 11.77 4.33 -5.38
N PHE A 76 11.55 3.07 -5.03
CA PHE A 76 11.94 2.48 -3.76
C PHE A 76 12.64 1.12 -3.93
N PRO A 77 13.74 1.05 -4.71
CA PRO A 77 14.45 -0.21 -4.93
C PRO A 77 14.93 -0.86 -3.62
N GLU A 78 15.25 -0.06 -2.60
CA GLU A 78 15.69 -0.50 -1.28
C GLU A 78 14.61 -1.19 -0.44
N LEU A 79 13.34 -1.01 -0.79
CA LEU A 79 12.21 -1.64 -0.09
C LEU A 79 11.76 -2.95 -0.75
N LEU A 80 12.40 -3.34 -1.86
CA LEU A 80 12.13 -4.61 -2.51
C LEU A 80 12.84 -5.73 -1.74
N LYS A 81 12.16 -6.86 -1.59
CA LYS A 81 12.78 -8.06 -1.01
C LYS A 81 13.85 -8.58 -1.96
N ASP A 82 14.99 -9.00 -1.41
CA ASP A 82 16.14 -9.52 -2.17
C ASP A 82 15.87 -10.86 -2.89
N SER A 83 14.73 -11.52 -2.63
CA SER A 83 14.39 -12.82 -3.21
C SER A 83 13.03 -12.82 -3.90
N ASP A 84 13.08 -13.29 -5.15
CA ASP A 84 11.96 -13.50 -6.05
C ASP A 84 10.90 -14.43 -5.45
N HIS A 85 9.64 -14.13 -5.76
CA HIS A 85 8.56 -15.12 -5.79
C HIS A 85 8.58 -15.87 -7.12
#